data_AF-G3NCI6-F1
#
_entry.id   AF-G3NCI6-F1
#
_cell.length_a   1.000
_cell.length_b   1.000
_cell.length_c   1.000
_cell.angle_alpha   90.00
_cell.angle_beta   90.00
_cell.angle_gamma   90.00
#
_symmetry.space_group_name_H-M   'P 1'
#
loop_
_entity.id
_entity.type
_entity.pdbx_description
1 polymer ?
#
loop_
_entity_poly.entity_id
_entity_poly.type
_entity_poly.pdbx_seq_one_letter_code
_entity_poly.pdbx_strand_id
1 'polypeptide(L)'
;LEPQELLEQHIYPSIQNQQWKLKPEAVVVSYLVFIKLHSSSGHAGASTAVPVLTSRGLLCPAEEKVHFSQEYGNVDLTKELAGCEWVLLSPCYVQTDGDVAGWRELFSSLGVRDGLIIRKERRTLTAQELASSPWSVEGAVWHQIPGAGYVLDDYPCEEFQALATAQLPGPVLLQQRTALLELLMTNWDNGHRYSQYLTAQVIGADGQSIKSTKSSFCHFLSCLEWVPAYRPLEGEQRERKYLRPNAVYLA
;
A
#
# COMPACT_ATOMS: atom_id res chain seq x y z
N LEU A 1 2.42 -19.16 -34.51
CA LEU A 1 2.60 -19.41 -33.07
C LEU A 1 1.21 -19.41 -32.48
N GLU A 2 0.83 -20.53 -31.87
CA GLU A 2 -0.40 -20.60 -31.07
C GLU A 2 -0.32 -19.57 -29.92
N PRO A 3 -1.44 -19.00 -29.45
CA PRO A 3 -1.40 -18.00 -28.39
C PRO A 3 -0.64 -18.46 -27.14
N GLN A 4 -0.78 -19.74 -26.78
CA GLN A 4 -0.04 -20.33 -25.66
C GLN A 4 1.47 -20.39 -25.92
N GLU A 5 1.91 -20.68 -27.15
CA GLU A 5 3.34 -20.67 -27.50
C GLU A 5 3.92 -19.26 -27.40
N LEU A 6 3.16 -18.23 -27.79
CA LEU A 6 3.61 -16.84 -27.66
C LEU A 6 3.77 -16.43 -26.19
N LEU A 7 2.84 -16.83 -25.33
CA LEU A 7 2.91 -16.60 -23.89
C LEU A 7 4.17 -17.25 -23.30
N GLU A 8 4.34 -18.55 -23.51
CA GLU A 8 5.38 -19.35 -22.86
C GLU A 8 6.79 -19.10 -23.43
N GLN A 9 6.92 -18.86 -24.73
CA GLN A 9 8.23 -18.74 -25.38
C GLN A 9 8.72 -17.31 -25.53
N HIS A 10 7.83 -16.31 -25.44
CA HIS A 10 8.19 -14.92 -25.69
C HIS A 10 7.77 -13.95 -24.57
N ILE A 11 6.50 -13.93 -24.20
CA ILE A 11 5.99 -12.91 -23.26
C ILE A 11 6.49 -13.17 -21.85
N TYR A 12 6.21 -14.34 -21.27
CA TYR A 12 6.65 -14.65 -19.90
C TYR A 12 8.18 -14.64 -19.76
N PRO A 13 8.98 -15.24 -20.66
CA PRO A 13 10.44 -15.14 -20.59
C PRO A 13 10.96 -13.71 -20.68
N SER A 14 10.33 -12.86 -21.50
CA SER A 14 10.69 -11.44 -21.58
C SER A 14 10.38 -10.69 -20.28
N ILE A 15 9.31 -11.07 -19.57
CA ILE A 15 8.94 -10.47 -18.30
C ILE A 15 9.89 -10.95 -17.18
N GLN A 16 10.09 -12.26 -17.07
CA GLN A 16 10.96 -12.91 -16.07
C GLN A 16 12.41 -12.45 -16.16
N ASN A 17 12.97 -12.36 -17.38
CA ASN A 17 14.35 -11.95 -17.60
C ASN A 17 14.52 -10.42 -17.66
N GLN A 18 13.51 -9.66 -17.23
CA GLN A 18 13.49 -8.20 -17.21
C GLN A 18 13.76 -7.51 -18.57
N GLN A 19 13.65 -8.24 -19.67
CA GLN A 19 13.87 -7.73 -21.03
C GLN A 19 12.81 -6.69 -21.43
N TRP A 20 11.67 -6.69 -20.73
CA TRP A 20 10.64 -5.67 -20.87
C TRP A 20 11.14 -4.25 -20.59
N LYS A 21 12.19 -4.07 -19.76
CA LYS A 21 12.78 -2.75 -19.47
C LYS A 21 13.41 -2.08 -20.69
N LEU A 22 13.76 -2.87 -21.72
CA LEU A 22 14.33 -2.38 -22.98
C LEU A 22 13.26 -2.18 -24.06
N LYS A 23 12.00 -2.53 -23.77
CA LYS A 23 10.90 -2.46 -24.73
C LYS A 23 10.13 -1.15 -24.56
N PRO A 24 9.59 -0.59 -25.66
CA PRO A 24 8.65 0.54 -25.57
C PRO A 24 7.43 0.18 -24.71
N GLU A 25 6.86 1.17 -24.02
CA GLU A 25 5.70 0.97 -23.13
C GLU A 25 4.53 0.29 -23.84
N ALA A 26 4.24 0.71 -25.08
CA ALA A 26 3.18 0.12 -25.90
C ALA A 26 3.34 -1.39 -26.11
N VAL A 27 4.57 -1.88 -26.21
CA VAL A 27 4.84 -3.33 -26.35
C VAL A 27 4.52 -4.06 -25.06
N VAL A 28 4.90 -3.48 -23.92
CA VAL A 28 4.64 -4.07 -22.60
C VAL A 28 3.15 -4.02 -22.25
N VAL A 29 2.45 -2.95 -22.62
CA VAL A 29 0.99 -2.87 -22.52
C VAL A 29 0.34 -4.00 -23.33
N SER A 30 0.76 -4.20 -24.58
CA SER A 30 0.26 -5.28 -25.43
C SER A 30 0.52 -6.68 -24.85
N TYR A 31 1.60 -6.87 -24.08
CA TYR A 31 1.81 -8.13 -23.37
C TYR A 31 0.70 -8.44 -22.38
N LEU A 32 0.25 -7.45 -21.58
CA LEU A 32 -0.82 -7.68 -20.62
C LEU A 32 -2.18 -7.88 -21.28
N VAL A 33 -2.45 -7.16 -22.36
CA VAL A 33 -3.65 -7.40 -23.19
C VAL A 33 -3.66 -8.83 -23.70
N PHE A 34 -2.52 -9.31 -24.22
CA PHE A 34 -2.39 -10.68 -24.69
C PHE A 34 -2.53 -11.71 -23.55
N ILE A 35 -1.94 -11.44 -22.39
CA ILE A 35 -2.10 -12.28 -21.19
C ILE A 35 -3.57 -12.36 -20.77
N LYS A 36 -4.28 -11.23 -20.68
CA LYS A 36 -5.70 -11.22 -20.32
C LYS A 36 -6.55 -12.05 -21.29
N LEU A 37 -6.27 -11.94 -22.59
CA LEU A 37 -7.07 -12.61 -23.64
C LEU A 37 -6.79 -14.11 -23.75
N HIS A 38 -5.57 -14.55 -23.45
CA HIS A 38 -5.12 -15.90 -23.81
C HIS A 38 -4.58 -16.73 -22.66
N SER A 39 -4.41 -16.17 -21.46
CA SER A 39 -4.02 -16.95 -20.30
C SER A 39 -5.16 -17.90 -19.92
N SER A 40 -4.87 -19.20 -19.98
CA SER A 40 -5.76 -20.21 -19.38
C SER A 40 -5.79 -19.94 -17.88
N SER A 41 -6.99 -19.73 -17.33
CA SER A 41 -7.25 -19.35 -15.93
C SER A 41 -6.31 -20.09 -14.96
N GLY A 42 -5.37 -19.36 -14.35
CA GLY A 42 -4.48 -19.86 -13.30
C GLY A 42 -2.98 -19.77 -13.57
N HIS A 43 -2.53 -19.30 -14.74
CA HIS A 43 -1.09 -19.21 -15.08
C HIS A 43 -0.60 -17.81 -15.44
N ALA A 44 -1.27 -16.74 -15.01
CA ALA A 44 -0.60 -15.44 -14.91
C ALA A 44 0.49 -15.58 -13.83
N GLY A 45 1.69 -15.98 -14.28
CA GLY A 45 2.84 -16.45 -13.50
C GLY A 45 2.84 -16.06 -12.02
N ALA A 46 2.47 -17.02 -11.17
CA ALA A 46 2.32 -16.90 -9.71
C ALA A 46 3.62 -16.56 -8.93
N SER A 47 4.64 -16.03 -9.60
CA SER A 47 5.91 -15.63 -9.01
C SER A 47 6.63 -14.52 -9.79
N THR A 48 6.05 -13.97 -10.86
CA THR A 48 6.76 -13.00 -11.69
C THR A 48 6.27 -11.59 -11.42
N ALA A 49 7.20 -10.66 -11.19
CA ALA A 49 6.93 -9.23 -11.13
C ALA A 49 6.50 -8.74 -12.53
N VAL A 50 5.20 -8.80 -12.80
CA VAL A 50 4.62 -8.38 -14.07
C VAL A 50 4.49 -6.84 -14.09
N PRO A 51 5.14 -6.15 -15.04
CA PRO A 51 5.07 -4.68 -15.11
C PRO A 51 3.71 -4.23 -15.66
N VAL A 52 3.18 -3.15 -15.08
CA VAL A 52 1.97 -2.46 -15.51
C VAL A 52 2.32 -1.00 -15.81
N LEU A 53 1.62 -0.39 -16.76
CA LEU A 53 1.78 1.05 -17.05
C LEU A 53 1.06 1.86 -15.97
N THR A 54 1.74 2.86 -15.42
CA THR A 54 1.23 3.73 -14.36
C THR A 54 1.46 5.20 -14.69
N SER A 55 0.99 6.10 -13.83
CA SER A 55 1.30 7.54 -13.86
C SER A 55 2.81 7.85 -13.74
N ARG A 56 3.65 6.86 -13.37
CA ARG A 56 5.11 6.97 -13.24
C ARG A 56 5.87 6.05 -14.20
N GLY A 57 5.22 5.62 -15.28
CA GLY A 57 5.79 4.65 -16.24
C GLY A 57 5.54 3.21 -15.84
N LEU A 58 6.32 2.28 -16.39
CA LEU A 58 6.18 0.84 -16.13
C LEU A 58 6.74 0.44 -14.77
N LEU A 59 5.87 -0.08 -13.90
CA LEU A 59 6.22 -0.54 -12.56
C LEU A 59 5.59 -1.89 -12.26
N CYS A 60 6.21 -2.69 -11.39
CA CYS A 60 5.70 -4.00 -11.01
C CYS A 60 4.87 -3.89 -9.72
N PRO A 61 3.55 -4.17 -9.71
CA PRO A 61 2.74 -4.05 -8.49
C PRO A 61 3.12 -5.04 -7.39
N ALA A 62 3.92 -6.07 -7.68
CA ALA A 62 4.50 -6.95 -6.66
C ALA A 62 5.59 -6.24 -5.82
N GLU A 63 6.26 -5.24 -6.40
CA GLU A 63 7.39 -4.53 -5.81
C GLU A 63 6.96 -3.12 -5.37
N GLU A 64 6.17 -2.44 -6.21
CA GLU A 64 5.73 -1.07 -6.05
C GLU A 64 4.27 -0.99 -5.58
N LYS A 65 3.90 0.14 -4.98
CA LYS A 65 2.55 0.39 -4.47
C LYS A 65 1.67 1.03 -5.55
N VAL A 66 1.09 0.21 -6.41
CA VAL A 66 0.25 0.65 -7.53
C VAL A 66 -1.23 0.58 -7.16
N HIS A 67 -1.97 1.63 -7.47
CA HIS A 67 -3.37 1.80 -7.08
C HIS A 67 -4.28 1.89 -8.29
N PHE A 68 -5.53 1.43 -8.16
CA PHE A 68 -6.52 1.63 -9.20
C PHE A 68 -6.85 3.10 -9.39
N SER A 69 -6.96 3.56 -10.64
CA SER A 69 -7.45 4.89 -10.98
C SER A 69 -8.99 4.91 -11.04
N GLN A 70 -9.57 6.11 -11.24
CA GLN A 70 -11.03 6.28 -11.31
C GLN A 70 -11.68 5.50 -12.45
N GLU A 71 -10.98 5.31 -13.56
CA GLU A 71 -11.46 4.55 -14.72
C GLU A 71 -11.66 3.05 -14.40
N TYR A 72 -11.05 2.58 -13.31
CA TYR A 72 -11.30 1.26 -12.75
C TYR A 72 -12.35 1.26 -11.64
N GLY A 73 -13.10 2.35 -11.45
CA GLY A 73 -14.12 2.47 -10.41
C GLY A 73 -13.59 2.73 -9.01
N ASN A 74 -12.33 3.15 -8.86
CA ASN A 74 -11.81 3.63 -7.58
C ASN A 74 -12.23 5.09 -7.33
N VAL A 75 -12.10 5.55 -6.08
CA VAL A 75 -12.25 6.97 -5.72
C VAL A 75 -11.14 7.82 -6.33
N ASP A 76 -11.33 9.14 -6.37
CA ASP A 76 -10.25 10.07 -6.75
C ASP A 76 -9.18 10.14 -5.64
N LEU A 77 -8.23 9.20 -5.61
CA LEU A 77 -7.21 9.19 -4.56
C LEU A 77 -6.44 10.50 -4.46
N THR A 78 -6.17 11.17 -5.59
CA THR A 78 -5.39 12.42 -5.60
C THR A 78 -6.16 13.60 -5.02
N LYS A 79 -7.49 13.58 -5.11
CA LYS A 79 -8.38 14.63 -4.61
C LYS A 79 -8.92 14.32 -3.21
N GLU A 80 -9.42 13.12 -2.99
CA GLU A 80 -10.04 12.69 -1.73
C GLU A 80 -9.01 12.38 -0.66
N LEU A 81 -7.87 11.80 -1.06
CA LEU A 81 -6.77 11.48 -0.16
C LEU A 81 -5.50 12.25 -0.58
N ALA A 82 -5.64 13.57 -0.71
CA ALA A 82 -4.53 14.47 -1.01
C ALA A 82 -3.41 14.40 0.04
N GLY A 83 -2.18 14.74 -0.34
CA GLY A 83 -1.01 14.68 0.55
C GLY A 83 -0.28 13.34 0.57
N CYS A 84 -0.64 12.42 -0.34
CA CYS A 84 0.13 11.22 -0.66
C CYS A 84 0.42 11.21 -2.18
N GLU A 85 1.62 10.77 -2.55
CA GLU A 85 2.02 10.63 -3.96
C GLU A 85 1.54 9.27 -4.50
N TRP A 86 0.30 9.24 -4.97
CA TRP A 86 -0.31 8.02 -5.49
C TRP A 86 0.28 7.61 -6.84
N VAL A 87 0.66 6.34 -6.95
CA VAL A 87 1.02 5.72 -8.23
C VAL A 87 -0.23 5.04 -8.78
N LEU A 88 -0.81 5.64 -9.82
CA LEU A 88 -2.09 5.20 -10.38
C LEU A 88 -1.87 4.34 -11.62
N LEU A 89 -2.60 3.23 -11.70
CA LEU A 89 -2.66 2.39 -12.89
C LEU A 89 -3.19 3.20 -14.08
N SER A 90 -2.55 3.07 -15.24
CA SER A 90 -2.97 3.77 -16.45
C SER A 90 -4.31 3.25 -16.95
N PRO A 91 -5.25 4.12 -17.36
CA PRO A 91 -6.55 3.69 -17.89
C PRO A 91 -6.46 3.03 -19.27
N CYS A 92 -5.27 2.98 -19.89
CA CYS A 92 -5.11 2.46 -21.25
C CYS A 92 -5.61 1.02 -21.40
N TYR A 93 -5.57 0.19 -20.34
CA TYR A 93 -6.01 -1.20 -20.42
C TYR A 93 -7.53 -1.32 -20.53
N VAL A 94 -8.30 -0.60 -19.70
CA VAL A 94 -9.77 -0.63 -19.81
C VAL A 94 -10.28 0.01 -21.08
N GLN A 95 -9.51 0.91 -21.70
CA GLN A 95 -9.82 1.48 -23.00
C GLN A 95 -9.68 0.47 -24.16
N THR A 96 -9.07 -0.70 -23.94
CA THR A 96 -8.90 -1.71 -25.00
C THR A 96 -10.18 -2.48 -25.31
N ASP A 97 -10.98 -2.81 -24.29
CA ASP A 97 -12.16 -3.68 -24.43
C ASP A 97 -13.35 -3.26 -23.53
N GLY A 98 -13.18 -2.26 -22.67
CA GLY A 98 -14.21 -1.79 -21.73
C GLY A 98 -14.48 -2.73 -20.55
N ASP A 99 -13.75 -3.84 -20.42
CA ASP A 99 -14.00 -4.87 -19.40
C ASP A 99 -13.33 -4.52 -18.07
N VAL A 100 -13.90 -3.54 -17.36
CA VAL A 100 -13.39 -3.08 -16.07
C VAL A 100 -13.28 -4.22 -15.06
N ALA A 101 -14.25 -5.13 -15.00
CA ALA A 101 -14.28 -6.22 -14.04
C ALA A 101 -13.12 -7.22 -14.26
N GLY A 102 -12.93 -7.69 -15.49
CA GLY A 102 -11.85 -8.63 -15.82
C GLY A 102 -10.47 -8.00 -15.67
N TRP A 103 -10.31 -6.71 -16.00
CA TRP A 103 -9.06 -6.01 -15.73
C TRP A 103 -8.78 -5.86 -14.24
N ARG A 104 -9.79 -5.52 -13.43
CA ARG A 104 -9.64 -5.43 -11.97
C ARG A 104 -9.26 -6.76 -11.37
N GLU A 105 -9.83 -7.87 -11.83
CA GLU A 105 -9.46 -9.22 -11.38
C GLU A 105 -7.97 -9.49 -11.63
N LEU A 106 -7.52 -9.28 -12.88
CA LEU A 106 -6.12 -9.47 -13.25
C LEU A 106 -5.18 -8.59 -12.42
N PHE A 107 -5.40 -7.28 -12.37
CA PHE A 107 -4.52 -6.35 -11.65
C PHE A 107 -4.55 -6.55 -10.13
N SER A 108 -5.69 -6.96 -9.57
CA SER A 108 -5.78 -7.34 -8.16
C SER A 108 -4.91 -8.55 -7.85
N SER A 109 -4.87 -9.55 -8.75
CA SER A 109 -3.97 -10.69 -8.59
C SER A 109 -2.48 -10.31 -8.64
N LEU A 110 -2.13 -9.25 -9.39
CA LEU A 110 -0.76 -8.73 -9.47
C LEU A 110 -0.35 -7.85 -8.28
N GLY A 111 -1.31 -7.37 -7.48
CA GLY A 111 -1.04 -6.57 -6.28
C GLY A 111 -1.56 -5.13 -6.32
N VAL A 112 -2.29 -4.72 -7.36
CA VAL A 112 -2.95 -3.41 -7.42
C VAL A 112 -4.11 -3.36 -6.42
N ARG A 113 -4.27 -2.26 -5.69
CA ARG A 113 -5.33 -2.09 -4.67
C ARG A 113 -6.06 -0.76 -4.81
N ASP A 114 -7.24 -0.65 -4.19
CA ASP A 114 -8.01 0.60 -4.20
C ASP A 114 -7.50 1.57 -3.11
N GLY A 115 -7.14 1.05 -1.93
CA GLY A 115 -6.64 1.82 -0.80
C GLY A 115 -5.18 1.54 -0.44
N LEU A 116 -4.83 1.79 0.82
CA LEU A 116 -3.49 1.59 1.38
C LEU A 116 -2.94 0.19 1.09
N ILE A 117 -1.68 0.12 0.65
CA ILE A 117 -0.98 -1.13 0.40
C ILE A 117 0.00 -1.39 1.55
N ILE A 118 -0.31 -2.41 2.35
CA ILE A 118 0.50 -2.82 3.50
C ILE A 118 1.08 -4.20 3.21
N ARG A 119 2.41 -4.33 3.28
CA ARG A 119 3.14 -5.58 3.04
C ARG A 119 4.01 -5.90 4.24
N LYS A 120 4.27 -7.18 4.43
CA LYS A 120 5.22 -7.64 5.43
C LYS A 120 6.63 -7.30 4.97
N GLU A 121 7.39 -6.64 5.82
CA GLU A 121 8.78 -6.29 5.56
C GLU A 121 9.68 -6.78 6.68
N ARG A 122 10.79 -7.43 6.33
CA ARG A 122 11.85 -7.72 7.29
C ARG A 122 12.74 -6.50 7.41
N ARG A 123 12.72 -5.86 8.58
CA ARG A 123 13.51 -4.67 8.90
C ARG A 123 14.61 -5.02 9.88
N THR A 124 15.76 -4.43 9.65
CA THR A 124 16.91 -4.50 10.56
C THR A 124 17.20 -3.08 11.02
N LEU A 125 17.11 -2.85 12.33
CA LEU A 125 17.35 -1.55 12.95
C LEU A 125 18.65 -1.58 13.74
N THR A 126 19.49 -0.57 13.54
CA THR A 126 20.57 -0.23 14.45
C THR A 126 20.01 0.26 15.80
N ALA A 127 20.85 0.33 16.82
CA ALA A 127 20.44 0.88 18.12
C ALA A 127 19.95 2.34 18.02
N GLN A 128 20.56 3.13 17.13
CA GLN A 128 20.15 4.51 16.88
C GLN A 128 18.78 4.58 16.18
N GLU A 129 18.56 3.75 15.15
CA GLU A 129 17.27 3.69 14.46
C GLU A 129 16.16 3.16 15.37
N LEU A 130 16.45 2.18 16.23
CA LEU A 130 15.48 1.70 17.21
C LEU A 130 15.08 2.83 18.18
N ALA A 131 16.06 3.60 18.66
CA ALA A 131 15.81 4.71 19.58
C ALA A 131 15.00 5.86 18.96
N SER A 132 15.07 6.06 17.63
CA SER A 132 14.25 7.04 16.90
C SER A 132 12.97 6.46 16.30
N SER A 133 12.77 5.14 16.39
CA SER A 133 11.60 4.46 15.84
C SER A 133 10.38 4.53 16.77
N PRO A 134 9.19 4.14 16.29
CA PRO A 134 8.01 3.99 17.14
C PRO A 134 8.18 2.99 18.30
N TRP A 135 9.18 2.11 18.23
CA TRP A 135 9.46 1.10 19.25
C TRP A 135 10.52 1.53 20.27
N SER A 136 10.93 2.80 20.30
CA SER A 136 12.02 3.27 21.18
C SER A 136 11.89 2.82 22.64
N VAL A 137 10.66 2.81 23.19
CA VAL A 137 10.36 2.33 24.54
C VAL A 137 10.28 0.81 24.61
N GLU A 138 9.53 0.18 23.70
CA GLU A 138 9.25 -1.26 23.69
C GLU A 138 10.51 -2.08 23.36
N GLY A 139 11.42 -1.49 22.60
CA GLY A 139 12.65 -2.06 22.09
C GLY A 139 13.80 -2.11 23.09
N ALA A 140 13.69 -1.40 24.21
CA ALA A 140 14.72 -1.40 25.25
C ALA A 140 14.99 -2.79 25.86
N VAL A 141 14.00 -3.69 25.79
CA VAL A 141 14.11 -5.07 26.29
C VAL A 141 14.36 -6.11 25.20
N TRP A 142 14.54 -5.68 23.95
CA TRP A 142 14.77 -6.60 22.84
C TRP A 142 16.22 -7.06 22.83
N HIS A 143 16.44 -8.30 22.40
CA HIS A 143 17.78 -8.81 22.24
C HIS A 143 18.38 -8.28 20.94
N GLN A 144 19.53 -7.61 21.03
CA GLN A 144 20.29 -7.21 19.86
C GLN A 144 21.06 -8.41 19.31
N ILE A 145 20.90 -8.73 18.04
CA ILE A 145 21.70 -9.74 17.36
C ILE A 145 23.09 -9.14 17.09
N PRO A 146 24.20 -9.73 17.59
CA PRO A 146 25.54 -9.20 17.37
C PRO A 146 25.84 -9.05 15.87
N GLY A 147 26.29 -7.86 15.46
CA GLY A 147 26.62 -7.56 14.06
C GLY A 147 25.43 -7.32 13.12
N ALA A 148 24.21 -7.71 13.49
CA ALA A 148 23.00 -7.50 12.69
C ALA A 148 22.08 -6.40 13.24
N GLY A 149 22.02 -6.19 14.56
CA GLY A 149 21.09 -5.22 15.17
C GLY A 149 19.77 -5.86 15.62
N TYR A 150 18.68 -5.09 15.59
CA TYR A 150 17.35 -5.53 15.99
C TYR A 150 16.53 -5.89 14.74
N VAL A 151 16.08 -7.14 14.64
CA VAL A 151 15.38 -7.63 13.46
C VAL A 151 13.90 -7.81 13.75
N LEU A 152 13.07 -7.34 12.82
CA LEU A 152 11.62 -7.31 12.93
C LEU A 152 11.00 -7.75 11.63
N ASP A 153 9.94 -8.53 11.71
CA ASP A 153 8.96 -8.67 10.65
C ASP A 153 7.82 -7.68 10.93
N ASP A 154 7.75 -6.60 10.16
CA ASP A 154 6.88 -5.44 10.37
C ASP A 154 5.89 -5.22 9.20
N TYR A 155 4.96 -4.28 9.38
CA TYR A 155 3.96 -3.86 8.40
C TYR A 155 3.95 -2.32 8.28
N PRO A 156 4.93 -1.72 7.57
CA PRO A 156 4.93 -0.29 7.32
C PRO A 156 3.84 0.12 6.33
N CYS A 157 3.33 1.34 6.51
CA CYS A 157 2.38 1.97 5.60
C CYS A 157 2.74 3.44 5.41
N GLU A 158 3.57 3.71 4.41
CA GLU A 158 4.05 5.05 4.09
C GLU A 158 2.91 5.94 3.59
N GLU A 159 1.94 5.38 2.87
CA GLU A 159 0.75 6.10 2.40
C GLU A 159 -0.04 6.63 3.59
N PHE A 160 -0.28 5.79 4.61
CA PHE A 160 -0.95 6.23 5.83
C PHE A 160 -0.12 7.30 6.54
N GLN A 161 1.19 7.12 6.68
CA GLN A 161 2.05 8.10 7.35
C GLN A 161 2.04 9.45 6.61
N ALA A 162 2.16 9.44 5.28
CA ALA A 162 2.12 10.62 4.43
C ALA A 162 0.77 11.34 4.59
N LEU A 163 -0.33 10.60 4.49
CA LEU A 163 -1.66 11.14 4.75
C LEU A 163 -1.71 11.74 6.15
N ALA A 164 -1.48 10.96 7.21
CA ALA A 164 -1.60 11.35 8.62
C ALA A 164 -0.76 12.56 9.02
N THR A 165 0.33 12.85 8.31
CA THR A 165 1.22 13.99 8.56
C THR A 165 1.08 15.13 7.55
N ALA A 166 0.24 14.96 6.52
CA ALA A 166 0.02 15.95 5.47
C ALA A 166 -0.37 17.33 6.02
N GLN A 167 0.28 18.35 5.47
CA GLN A 167 0.00 19.76 5.76
C GLN A 167 -0.81 20.34 4.62
N LEU A 168 -2.13 20.43 4.80
CA LEU A 168 -3.08 20.86 3.77
C LEU A 168 -3.95 22.03 4.28
N PRO A 169 -4.52 22.85 3.39
CA PRO A 169 -5.49 23.87 3.77
C PRO A 169 -6.65 23.28 4.56
N GLY A 170 -7.14 24.00 5.58
CA GLY A 170 -8.09 23.45 6.56
C GLY A 170 -9.30 22.68 5.98
N PRO A 171 -10.05 23.22 5.00
CA PRO A 171 -11.16 22.49 4.39
C PRO A 171 -10.72 21.20 3.69
N VAL A 172 -9.61 21.25 2.95
CA VAL A 172 -9.03 20.11 2.23
C VAL A 172 -8.52 19.05 3.21
N LEU A 173 -7.85 19.46 4.29
CA LEU A 173 -7.36 18.56 5.32
C LEU A 173 -8.52 17.80 5.98
N LEU A 174 -9.62 18.48 6.31
CA LEU A 174 -10.78 17.81 6.90
C LEU A 174 -11.41 16.82 5.94
N GLN A 175 -11.63 17.22 4.67
CA GLN A 175 -12.12 16.29 3.64
C GLN A 175 -11.23 15.05 3.56
N GLN A 176 -9.92 15.24 3.53
CA GLN A 176 -8.95 14.15 3.47
C GLN A 176 -8.97 13.26 4.72
N ARG A 177 -9.11 13.83 5.92
CA ARG A 177 -9.25 13.04 7.16
C ARG A 177 -10.54 12.25 7.22
N THR A 178 -11.65 12.83 6.75
CA THR A 178 -12.92 12.13 6.66
C THR A 178 -12.83 10.97 5.67
N ALA A 179 -12.28 11.20 4.48
CA ALA A 179 -12.07 10.14 3.49
C ALA A 179 -11.13 9.03 4.03
N LEU A 180 -10.07 9.39 4.76
CA LEU A 180 -9.18 8.41 5.38
C LEU A 180 -9.90 7.57 6.45
N LEU A 181 -10.75 8.18 7.28
CA LEU A 181 -11.58 7.45 8.25
C LEU A 181 -12.54 6.49 7.55
N GLU A 182 -13.21 6.93 6.49
CA GLU A 182 -14.13 6.10 5.70
C GLU A 182 -13.41 4.93 5.03
N LEU A 183 -12.23 5.17 4.45
CA LEU A 183 -11.38 4.14 3.86
C LEU A 183 -11.00 3.08 4.90
N LEU A 184 -10.53 3.52 6.07
CA LEU A 184 -10.13 2.62 7.16
C LEU A 184 -11.32 1.84 7.68
N MET A 185 -12.46 2.49 7.94
CA MET A 185 -13.69 1.85 8.45
C MET A 185 -14.21 0.80 7.47
N THR A 186 -14.25 1.12 6.18
CA THR A 186 -14.77 0.22 5.13
C THR A 186 -13.89 -1.03 4.97
N ASN A 187 -12.57 -0.87 5.17
CA ASN A 187 -11.58 -1.91 4.91
C ASN A 187 -10.95 -2.50 6.18
N TRP A 188 -11.52 -2.21 7.36
CA TRP A 188 -10.92 -2.59 8.64
C TRP A 188 -10.88 -4.11 8.81
N ASP A 189 -12.07 -4.73 8.82
CA ASP A 189 -12.25 -6.19 8.94
C ASP A 189 -12.76 -6.83 7.64
N ASN A 190 -13.21 -6.01 6.70
CA ASN A 190 -13.67 -6.40 5.36
C ASN A 190 -12.70 -5.88 4.30
N GLY A 191 -12.86 -6.31 3.04
CA GLY A 191 -12.04 -5.81 1.92
C GLY A 191 -10.55 -6.08 2.13
N HIS A 192 -9.74 -5.02 2.34
CA HIS A 192 -8.30 -5.13 2.57
C HIS A 192 -7.88 -5.65 3.96
N ARG A 193 -8.83 -5.76 4.90
CA ARG A 193 -8.63 -6.34 6.25
C ARG A 193 -7.46 -5.70 7.01
N TYR A 194 -7.44 -4.38 7.13
CA TYR A 194 -6.34 -3.66 7.77
C TYR A 194 -6.08 -4.07 9.22
N SER A 195 -7.07 -4.61 9.93
CA SER A 195 -6.93 -5.11 11.30
C SER A 195 -5.89 -6.24 11.44
N GLN A 196 -5.56 -6.94 10.35
CA GLN A 196 -4.53 -8.00 10.38
C GLN A 196 -3.09 -7.44 10.52
N TYR A 197 -2.88 -6.16 10.22
CA TYR A 197 -1.55 -5.55 10.18
C TYR A 197 -1.17 -4.84 11.48
N LEU A 198 -1.90 -5.06 12.58
CA LEU A 198 -1.65 -4.36 13.84
C LEU A 198 -0.42 -4.87 14.61
N THR A 199 0.06 -6.04 14.26
CA THR A 199 1.06 -6.77 15.04
C THR A 199 2.30 -7.08 14.21
N ALA A 200 3.47 -6.72 14.72
CA ALA A 200 4.78 -7.12 14.20
C ALA A 200 5.40 -8.23 15.07
N GLN A 201 6.48 -8.83 14.57
CA GLN A 201 7.21 -9.91 15.24
C GLN A 201 8.68 -9.54 15.38
N VAL A 202 9.22 -9.65 16.60
CA VAL A 202 10.66 -9.52 16.88
C VAL A 202 11.33 -10.84 16.54
N ILE A 203 12.37 -10.79 15.72
CA ILE A 203 13.03 -11.96 15.16
C ILE A 203 14.35 -12.21 15.89
N GLY A 204 14.57 -13.48 16.25
CA GLY A 204 15.78 -13.95 16.91
C GLY A 204 16.94 -14.23 15.98
N ALA A 205 18.09 -14.54 16.58
CA ALA A 205 19.30 -14.92 15.85
C ALA A 205 19.13 -16.21 15.02
N ASP A 206 18.20 -17.08 15.41
CA ASP A 206 17.80 -18.29 14.69
C ASP A 206 16.80 -18.02 13.55
N GLY A 207 16.39 -16.76 13.36
CA GLY A 207 15.39 -16.35 12.38
C GLY A 207 13.94 -16.62 12.79
N GLN A 208 13.70 -17.15 14.00
CA GLN A 208 12.35 -17.41 14.52
C GLN A 208 11.78 -16.18 15.23
N SER A 209 10.44 -16.10 15.31
CA SER A 209 9.81 -15.06 16.14
C SER A 209 10.00 -15.38 17.62
N ILE A 210 10.55 -14.42 18.36
CA ILE A 210 10.71 -14.50 19.82
C ILE A 210 9.53 -13.84 20.54
N LYS A 211 9.00 -12.75 19.97
CA LYS A 211 7.99 -11.93 20.65
C LYS A 211 7.14 -11.16 19.66
N SER A 212 5.87 -11.00 20.00
CA SER A 212 4.94 -10.11 19.31
C SER A 212 5.01 -8.68 19.86
N THR A 213 4.93 -7.69 18.97
CA THR A 213 4.88 -6.26 19.31
C THR A 213 3.90 -5.53 18.39
N LYS A 214 3.58 -4.26 18.64
CA LYS A 214 2.77 -3.45 17.71
C LYS A 214 3.53 -3.22 16.41
N SER A 215 2.86 -3.24 15.26
CA SER A 215 3.50 -2.85 13.99
C SER A 215 3.73 -1.34 13.91
N SER A 216 4.57 -0.90 12.98
CA SER A 216 4.75 0.52 12.69
C SER A 216 3.44 1.15 12.20
N PHE A 217 2.65 0.45 11.38
CA PHE A 217 1.31 0.90 11.01
C PHE A 217 0.42 1.11 12.24
N CYS A 218 0.38 0.18 13.19
CA CYS A 218 -0.41 0.31 14.41
C CYS A 218 0.04 1.52 15.26
N HIS A 219 1.35 1.70 15.39
CA HIS A 219 1.92 2.84 16.10
C HIS A 219 1.52 4.16 15.45
N PHE A 220 1.73 4.33 14.15
CA PHE A 220 1.36 5.56 13.46
C PHE A 220 -0.14 5.81 13.50
N LEU A 221 -0.94 4.76 13.31
CA LEU A 221 -2.39 4.84 13.41
C LEU A 221 -2.81 5.40 14.77
N SER A 222 -2.19 4.93 15.87
CA SER A 222 -2.60 5.25 17.24
C SER A 222 -1.97 6.52 17.81
N CYS A 223 -0.80 6.93 17.32
CA CYS A 223 0.05 7.94 17.95
C CYS A 223 0.14 9.26 17.15
N LEU A 224 -0.19 9.27 15.86
CA LEU A 224 -0.22 10.51 15.07
C LEU A 224 -1.51 11.30 15.31
N GLU A 225 -1.42 12.62 15.15
CA GLU A 225 -2.55 13.55 15.32
C GLU A 225 -3.30 13.75 14.00
N TRP A 226 -4.18 12.80 13.67
CA TRP A 226 -4.88 12.80 12.38
C TRP A 226 -6.40 12.72 12.49
N VAL A 227 -6.96 12.36 13.66
CA VAL A 227 -8.42 12.21 13.82
C VAL A 227 -9.06 13.59 14.04
N PRO A 228 -10.00 14.03 13.20
CA PRO A 228 -10.71 15.29 13.41
C PRO A 228 -11.46 15.28 14.73
N ALA A 229 -11.30 16.34 15.52
CA ALA A 229 -12.02 16.58 16.75
C ALA A 229 -12.52 18.03 16.78
N TYR A 230 -13.70 18.22 17.35
CA TYR A 230 -14.31 19.54 17.52
C TYR A 230 -14.29 19.92 18.99
N ARG A 231 -13.64 21.04 19.31
CA ARG A 231 -13.74 21.66 20.62
C ARG A 231 -14.82 22.75 20.57
N PRO A 232 -15.87 22.69 21.40
CA PRO A 232 -16.80 23.80 21.52
C PRO A 232 -16.08 25.01 22.11
N LEU A 233 -16.28 26.18 21.50
CA LEU A 233 -15.91 27.48 22.05
C LEU A 233 -17.17 28.16 22.60
N GLU A 234 -17.03 29.26 23.36
CA GLU A 234 -18.18 30.06 23.77
C GLU A 234 -18.98 30.54 22.53
N GLY A 235 -20.30 30.28 22.52
CA GLY A 235 -21.18 30.55 21.37
C GLY A 235 -21.34 29.37 20.41
N GLU A 236 -21.71 29.64 19.14
CA GLU A 236 -21.83 28.61 18.09
C GLU A 236 -20.49 28.27 17.41
N GLN A 237 -19.38 28.86 17.86
CA GLN A 237 -18.06 28.62 17.27
C GLN A 237 -17.48 27.27 17.71
N ARG A 238 -16.87 26.55 16.77
CA ARG A 238 -16.15 25.29 17.01
C ARG A 238 -14.71 25.42 16.56
N GLU A 239 -13.77 25.17 17.46
CA GLU A 239 -12.36 25.04 17.12
C GLU A 239 -12.11 23.60 16.63
N ARG A 240 -11.59 23.45 15.41
CA ARG A 240 -11.22 22.14 14.87
C ARG A 240 -9.77 21.81 15.23
N LYS A 241 -9.55 20.64 15.83
CA LYS A 241 -8.23 20.08 16.11
C LYS A 241 -8.11 18.69 15.49
N TYR A 242 -6.89 18.21 15.37
CA TYR A 242 -6.61 16.82 15.03
C TYR A 242 -5.93 16.18 16.23
N LEU A 243 -6.46 15.07 16.69
CA LEU A 243 -6.01 14.39 17.90
C LEU A 243 -5.51 12.99 17.56
N ARG A 244 -4.73 12.44 18.48
CA ARG A 244 -4.38 11.02 18.47
C ARG A 244 -5.63 10.22 18.79
N PRO A 245 -5.92 9.09 18.11
CA PRO A 245 -7.10 8.29 18.44
C PRO A 245 -7.22 7.93 19.92
N ASN A 246 -6.10 7.61 20.57
CA ASN A 246 -6.05 7.28 22.00
C ASN A 246 -6.38 8.47 22.95
N ALA A 247 -6.49 9.68 22.41
CA ALA A 247 -6.85 10.90 23.14
C ALA A 247 -8.24 11.42 22.78
N VAL A 248 -8.96 10.76 21.85
CA VAL A 248 -10.33 11.14 21.49
C VAL A 248 -11.28 10.46 22.47
N TYR A 249 -11.82 11.23 23.42
CA TYR A 249 -13.02 10.82 24.13
C TYR A 249 -14.20 10.94 23.16
N LEU A 250 -14.79 9.81 22.80
CA LEU A 250 -16.10 9.80 22.13
C LEU A 250 -17.11 10.35 23.14
N ALA A 251 -17.57 11.58 22.92
CA ALA A 251 -18.66 12.19 23.65
C ALA A 251 -20.01 11.71 23.11
#